data_AF-A0A2S1T1X2-F1
#
_entry.id   AF-A0A2S1T1X2-F1
#
_cell.length_a   1.000
_cell.length_b   1.000
_cell.length_c   1.000
_cell.angle_alpha   90.00
_cell.angle_beta   90.00
_cell.angle_gamma   90.00
#
_symmetry.space_group_name_H-M   'P 1'
#
loop_
_entity.id
_entity.type
_entity.pdbx_description
1 polymer ?
#
loop_
_entity_poly.entity_id
_entity_poly.type
_entity_poly.pdbx_seq_one_letter_code
_entity_poly.pdbx_strand_id
1 'polypeptide(L)'
;MDRSQQAAEARLIAAAHAREASDFARAIVGSTSGADTAAERIRAGRRLRLLSLQVLQWTVRAEILRGTPWPELAAALGRDEESLRAEYEAGTLQWADRLADDAAAAEQSVEAARALDAWYRTHAEELIDPAEDAPVSGLFTPPNG
;
A
#
# COMPACT_ATOMS: atom_id res chain seq x y z
N MET A 1 -4.82 3.43 -18.79
CA MET A 1 -5.64 3.46 -17.56
C MET A 1 -6.06 4.89 -17.27
N ASP A 2 -7.27 5.11 -16.73
CA ASP A 2 -7.68 6.44 -16.25
C ASP A 2 -7.13 6.73 -14.84
N ARG A 3 -7.37 7.95 -14.31
CA ARG A 3 -6.89 8.36 -12.97
C ARG A 3 -7.45 7.52 -11.83
N SER A 4 -8.68 7.02 -11.97
CA SER A 4 -9.30 6.15 -10.96
C SER A 4 -8.62 4.78 -10.93
N GLN A 5 -8.37 4.20 -12.11
CA GLN A 5 -7.63 2.97 -12.26
C GLN A 5 -6.17 3.10 -11.77
N GLN A 6 -5.51 4.23 -12.05
CA GLN A 6 -4.16 4.52 -11.55
C GLN A 6 -4.13 4.63 -10.01
N ALA A 7 -5.17 5.23 -9.40
CA ALA A 7 -5.31 5.27 -7.95
C ALA A 7 -5.55 3.88 -7.35
N ALA A 8 -6.38 3.05 -8.00
CA ALA A 8 -6.59 1.65 -7.61
C ALA A 8 -5.28 0.86 -7.65
N GLU A 9 -4.44 1.08 -8.65
CA GLU A 9 -3.12 0.45 -8.74
C GLU A 9 -2.18 0.89 -7.61
N ALA A 10 -2.13 2.18 -7.29
CA ALA A 10 -1.34 2.66 -6.17
C ALA A 10 -1.79 2.04 -4.83
N ARG A 11 -3.10 1.81 -4.66
CA ARG A 11 -3.67 1.10 -3.49
C ARG A 11 -3.31 -0.37 -3.49
N LEU A 12 -3.33 -1.03 -4.63
CA LEU A 12 -2.89 -2.42 -4.76
C LEU A 12 -1.43 -2.59 -4.33
N ILE A 13 -0.55 -1.68 -4.77
CA ILE A 13 0.86 -1.68 -4.37
C ILE A 13 1.00 -1.40 -2.86
N ALA A 14 0.22 -0.45 -2.32
CA ALA A 14 0.19 -0.20 -0.88
C ALA A 14 -0.23 -1.45 -0.08
N ALA A 15 -1.26 -2.16 -0.55
CA ALA A 15 -1.75 -3.40 0.06
C ALA A 15 -0.70 -4.53 -0.01
N ALA A 16 0.01 -4.67 -1.13
CA ALA A 16 1.10 -5.62 -1.26
C ALA A 16 2.21 -5.37 -0.23
N HIS A 17 2.64 -4.10 -0.06
CA HIS A 17 3.61 -3.74 0.97
C HIS A 17 3.06 -3.89 2.40
N ALA A 18 1.77 -3.66 2.61
CA ALA A 18 1.14 -3.85 3.92
C ALA A 18 1.15 -5.32 4.33
N ARG A 19 0.86 -6.22 3.38
CA ARG A 19 1.06 -7.66 3.54
C ARG A 19 2.52 -7.97 3.89
N GLU A 20 3.49 -7.49 3.10
CA GLU A 20 4.92 -7.76 3.36
C GLU A 20 5.34 -7.30 4.76
N ALA A 21 4.88 -6.12 5.18
CA ALA A 21 5.13 -5.59 6.52
C ALA A 21 4.48 -6.47 7.60
N SER A 22 3.25 -6.96 7.38
CA SER A 22 2.54 -7.85 8.29
C SER A 22 3.24 -9.20 8.44
N ASP A 23 3.54 -9.87 7.32
CA ASP A 23 4.27 -11.15 7.29
C ASP A 23 5.64 -11.00 7.98
N PHE A 24 6.36 -9.91 7.74
CA PHE A 24 7.65 -9.64 8.36
C PHE A 24 7.55 -9.32 9.85
N ALA A 25 6.53 -8.55 10.27
CA ALA A 25 6.26 -8.29 11.68
C ALA A 25 5.95 -9.59 12.44
N ARG A 26 5.12 -10.47 11.86
CA ARG A 26 4.83 -11.80 12.41
C ARG A 26 6.10 -12.64 12.56
N ALA A 27 6.99 -12.60 11.58
CA ALA A 27 8.28 -13.29 11.66
C ALA A 27 9.16 -12.76 12.82
N ILE A 28 9.22 -11.45 13.02
CA ILE A 28 9.93 -10.83 14.16
C ILE A 28 9.34 -11.28 15.51
N VAL A 29 8.02 -11.34 15.64
CA VAL A 29 7.37 -11.87 16.85
C VAL A 29 7.80 -13.32 17.09
N GLY A 30 7.75 -14.16 16.06
CA GLY A 30 8.19 -15.56 16.14
C GLY A 30 9.67 -15.74 16.48
N SER A 31 10.55 -14.81 16.06
CA SER A 31 11.98 -14.86 16.36
C SER A 31 12.37 -14.16 17.68
N THR A 32 11.40 -13.60 18.41
CA THR A 32 11.68 -12.79 19.61
C THR A 32 12.42 -13.59 20.69
N SER A 33 12.07 -14.86 20.91
CA SER A 33 12.78 -15.77 21.83
C SER A 33 14.01 -16.47 21.20
N GLY A 34 14.33 -16.17 19.94
CA GLY A 34 15.43 -16.76 19.19
C GLY A 34 16.81 -16.28 19.67
N ALA A 35 17.87 -16.93 19.16
CA ALA A 35 19.26 -16.64 19.50
C ALA A 35 19.85 -15.42 18.76
N ASP A 36 19.03 -14.63 18.06
CA ASP A 36 19.46 -13.47 17.29
C ASP A 36 20.28 -12.50 18.15
N THR A 37 21.38 -12.02 17.58
CA THR A 37 22.20 -10.97 18.17
C THR A 37 21.45 -9.64 18.21
N ALA A 38 21.89 -8.72 19.08
CA ALA A 38 21.31 -7.37 19.13
C ALA A 38 21.38 -6.64 17.78
N ALA A 39 22.47 -6.84 17.02
CA ALA A 39 22.63 -6.23 15.70
C ALA A 39 21.60 -6.74 14.68
N GLU A 40 21.29 -8.04 14.69
CA GLU A 40 20.26 -8.63 13.82
C GLU A 40 18.87 -8.10 14.15
N ARG A 41 18.52 -8.02 15.43
CA ARG A 41 17.23 -7.46 15.88
C ARG A 41 17.07 -6.00 15.48
N ILE A 42 18.12 -5.18 15.59
CA ILE A 42 18.11 -3.79 15.14
C ILE A 42 17.92 -3.70 13.62
N ARG A 43 18.59 -4.56 12.84
CA ARG A 43 18.42 -4.59 11.37
C ARG A 43 16.99 -4.99 10.98
N ALA A 44 16.43 -6.00 11.64
CA ALA A 44 15.03 -6.40 11.48
C ALA A 44 14.08 -5.23 11.79
N GLY A 45 14.23 -4.57 12.95
CA GLY A 45 13.41 -3.40 13.28
C GLY A 45 13.53 -2.26 12.26
N ARG A 46 14.74 -1.98 11.77
CA ARG A 46 14.95 -0.98 10.70
C ARG A 46 14.28 -1.39 9.39
N ARG A 47 14.32 -2.68 9.04
CA ARG A 47 13.66 -3.19 7.83
C ARG A 47 12.15 -3.07 7.93
N LEU A 48 11.56 -3.44 9.07
CA LEU A 48 10.12 -3.28 9.30
C LEU A 48 9.70 -1.81 9.15
N ARG A 49 10.46 -0.87 9.75
CA ARG A 49 10.21 0.57 9.58
C ARG A 49 10.22 1.00 8.11
N LEU A 50 11.16 0.51 7.31
CA LEU A 50 11.23 0.85 5.88
C LEU A 50 10.02 0.30 5.11
N LEU A 51 9.59 -0.94 5.40
CA LEU A 51 8.39 -1.52 4.79
C LEU A 51 7.15 -0.69 5.13
N SER A 52 6.96 -0.31 6.41
CA SER A 52 5.85 0.55 6.82
C SER A 52 5.86 1.92 6.14
N LEU A 53 7.05 2.51 5.92
CA LEU A 53 7.18 3.75 5.18
C LEU A 53 6.79 3.59 3.69
N GLN A 54 7.07 2.44 3.07
CA GLN A 54 6.63 2.17 1.71
C GLN A 54 5.11 2.10 1.60
N VAL A 55 4.44 1.47 2.57
CA VAL A 55 2.97 1.49 2.66
C VAL A 55 2.46 2.93 2.67
N LEU A 56 2.97 3.76 3.57
CA LEU A 56 2.57 5.16 3.68
C LEU A 56 2.79 5.94 2.37
N GLN A 57 3.96 5.78 1.74
CA GLN A 57 4.29 6.47 0.49
C GLN A 57 3.29 6.14 -0.62
N TRP A 58 2.91 4.86 -0.76
CA TRP A 58 1.96 4.46 -1.79
C TRP A 58 0.52 4.86 -1.47
N THR A 59 0.13 4.85 -0.20
CA THR A 59 -1.16 5.41 0.24
C THR A 59 -1.28 6.90 -0.11
N VAL A 60 -0.23 7.69 0.13
CA VAL A 60 -0.22 9.12 -0.23
C VAL A 60 -0.36 9.30 -1.75
N ARG A 61 0.37 8.53 -2.56
CA ARG A 61 0.25 8.57 -4.02
C ARG A 61 -1.16 8.24 -4.49
N ALA A 62 -1.79 7.22 -3.90
CA ALA A 62 -3.16 6.85 -4.23
C ALA A 62 -4.15 8.00 -3.96
N GLU A 63 -4.05 8.67 -2.81
CA GLU A 63 -4.95 9.77 -2.48
C GLU A 63 -4.71 11.01 -3.35
N ILE A 64 -3.46 11.31 -3.73
CA ILE A 64 -3.17 12.35 -4.73
C ILE A 64 -3.88 12.05 -6.05
N LEU A 65 -3.82 10.80 -6.53
CA LEU A 65 -4.44 10.40 -7.79
C LEU A 65 -5.97 10.38 -7.73
N ARG A 66 -6.55 10.23 -6.55
CA ARG A 66 -7.99 10.41 -6.31
C ARG A 66 -8.42 11.88 -6.24
N GLY A 67 -7.45 12.80 -6.22
CA GLY A 67 -7.71 14.23 -6.15
C GLY A 67 -7.92 14.77 -4.72
N THR A 68 -7.45 14.04 -3.70
CA THR A 68 -7.49 14.54 -2.31
C THR A 68 -6.69 15.85 -2.20
N PRO A 69 -7.25 16.91 -1.60
CA PRO A 69 -6.56 18.20 -1.50
C PRO A 69 -5.25 18.11 -0.72
N TRP A 70 -4.22 18.81 -1.20
CA TRP A 70 -2.92 18.88 -0.52
C TRP A 70 -2.98 19.34 0.95
N PRO A 71 -3.80 20.34 1.34
CA PRO A 71 -3.93 20.71 2.75
C PRO A 71 -4.41 19.57 3.66
N GLU A 72 -5.28 18.70 3.16
CA GLU A 72 -5.80 17.55 3.90
C GLU A 72 -4.71 16.49 4.10
N LEU A 73 -3.97 16.17 3.03
CA LEU A 73 -2.83 15.24 3.09
C LEU A 73 -1.73 15.76 4.02
N ALA A 74 -1.41 17.05 3.95
CA ALA A 74 -0.43 17.70 4.78
C ALA A 74 -0.82 17.66 6.27
N ALA A 75 -2.08 17.97 6.58
CA ALA A 75 -2.61 17.87 7.93
C ALA A 75 -2.56 16.43 8.48
N ALA A 76 -2.96 15.44 7.68
CA ALA A 76 -2.93 14.02 8.06
C ALA A 76 -1.50 13.52 8.35
N LEU A 77 -0.51 14.04 7.63
CA LEU A 77 0.90 13.69 7.79
C LEU A 77 1.65 14.55 8.83
N GLY A 78 1.01 15.61 9.34
CA GLY A 78 1.66 16.59 10.22
C GLY A 78 2.82 17.32 9.54
N ARG A 79 2.68 17.63 8.24
CA ARG A 79 3.70 18.27 7.40
C ARG A 79 3.19 19.58 6.81
N ASP A 80 4.10 20.38 6.29
CA ASP A 80 3.75 21.55 5.48
C ASP A 80 3.31 21.13 4.06
N GLU A 81 2.33 21.85 3.52
CA GLU A 81 1.74 21.55 2.21
C GLU A 81 2.76 21.65 1.08
N GLU A 82 3.58 22.70 1.08
CA GLU A 82 4.52 23.00 0.00
C GLU A 82 5.58 21.90 -0.13
N SER A 83 6.22 21.48 0.97
CA SER A 83 7.21 20.41 0.95
C SER A 83 6.60 19.07 0.59
N LEU A 84 5.37 18.79 1.06
CA LEU A 84 4.67 17.55 0.68
C LEU A 84 4.40 17.52 -0.82
N ARG A 85 3.89 18.62 -1.37
CA ARG A 85 3.62 18.75 -2.80
C ARG A 85 4.90 18.63 -3.63
N ALA A 86 5.96 19.32 -3.23
CA ALA A 86 7.26 19.26 -3.89
C ALA A 86 7.86 17.83 -3.90
N GLU A 87 7.65 17.07 -2.83
CA GLU A 87 8.14 15.69 -2.72
C GLU A 87 7.33 14.71 -3.61
N TYR A 88 6.01 14.83 -3.65
CA TYR A 88 5.16 13.80 -4.25
C TYR A 88 4.62 14.10 -5.64
N GLU A 89 4.33 15.36 -6.00
CA GLU A 89 3.51 15.68 -7.18
C GLU A 89 4.15 15.17 -8.48
N ALA A 90 5.38 15.59 -8.78
CA ALA A 90 6.05 15.23 -10.02
C ALA A 90 6.25 13.72 -10.17
N GLY A 91 6.72 13.04 -9.11
CA GLY A 91 6.96 11.60 -9.13
C GLY A 91 5.68 10.78 -9.26
N THR A 92 4.58 11.23 -8.65
CA THR A 92 3.27 10.57 -8.74
C THR A 92 2.70 10.68 -10.15
N LEU A 93 2.76 11.87 -10.77
CA LEU A 93 2.31 12.08 -12.13
C LEU A 93 3.14 11.28 -13.13
N GLN A 94 4.48 11.32 -13.01
CA GLN A 94 5.38 10.54 -13.88
C GLN A 94 5.13 9.03 -13.77
N TRP A 95 4.87 8.52 -12.56
CA TRP A 95 4.53 7.12 -12.38
C TRP A 95 3.19 6.76 -13.05
N ALA A 96 2.18 7.59 -12.83
CA ALA A 96 0.86 7.38 -13.40
C ALA A 96 0.87 7.40 -14.94
N ASP A 97 1.64 8.30 -15.55
CA ASP A 97 1.78 8.39 -17.00
C ASP A 97 2.46 7.12 -17.56
N ARG A 98 3.54 6.63 -16.92
CA ARG A 98 4.18 5.35 -17.30
C ARG A 98 3.23 4.16 -17.18
N LEU A 99 2.39 4.14 -16.15
CA LEU A 99 1.41 3.08 -15.97
C LEU A 99 0.32 3.13 -17.05
N ALA A 100 -0.05 4.32 -17.52
CA ALA A 100 -1.02 4.45 -18.61
C ALA A 100 -0.52 3.85 -19.93
N ASP A 101 0.79 3.85 -20.15
CA ASP A 101 1.46 3.29 -21.32
C ASP A 101 1.66 1.77 -21.26
N ASP A 102 1.44 1.14 -20.10
CA ASP A 102 1.58 -0.31 -19.92
C ASP A 102 0.27 -1.04 -20.22
N ALA A 103 0.20 -1.64 -21.42
CA ALA A 103 -0.97 -2.38 -21.89
C ALA A 103 -1.24 -3.68 -21.10
N ALA A 104 -0.23 -4.26 -20.45
CA ALA A 104 -0.37 -5.50 -19.70
C ALA A 104 -0.66 -5.28 -18.21
N ALA A 105 -0.51 -4.04 -17.73
CA ALA A 105 -0.68 -3.70 -16.31
C ALA A 105 -2.05 -4.11 -15.78
N ALA A 106 -3.14 -3.78 -16.48
CA ALA A 106 -4.49 -4.02 -15.97
C ALA A 106 -4.79 -5.50 -15.67
N GLU A 107 -4.34 -6.43 -16.51
CA GLU A 107 -4.56 -7.87 -16.27
C GLU A 107 -3.70 -8.37 -15.09
N GLN A 108 -2.44 -7.90 -15.00
CA GLN A 108 -1.55 -8.22 -13.90
C GLN A 108 -2.08 -7.69 -12.56
N SER A 109 -2.64 -6.48 -12.55
CA SER A 109 -3.26 -5.86 -11.38
C SER A 109 -4.42 -6.69 -10.84
N VAL A 110 -5.30 -7.17 -11.71
CA VAL A 110 -6.45 -7.99 -11.30
C VAL A 110 -5.99 -9.30 -10.66
N GLU A 111 -5.00 -9.97 -11.25
CA GLU A 111 -4.47 -11.22 -10.69
C GLU A 111 -3.76 -10.99 -9.35
N ALA A 112 -2.94 -9.94 -9.25
CA ALA A 112 -2.28 -9.56 -8.01
C ALA A 112 -3.29 -9.20 -6.91
N ALA A 113 -4.39 -8.52 -7.25
CA ALA A 113 -5.46 -8.20 -6.31
C ALA A 113 -6.15 -9.46 -5.76
N ARG A 114 -6.47 -10.42 -6.64
CA ARG A 114 -7.06 -11.72 -6.21
C ARG A 114 -6.11 -12.51 -5.32
N ALA A 115 -4.82 -12.49 -5.60
CA ALA A 115 -3.82 -13.14 -4.77
C ALA A 115 -3.77 -12.52 -3.36
N LEU A 116 -3.92 -11.20 -3.25
CA LEU A 116 -4.01 -10.52 -1.95
C LEU A 116 -5.30 -10.83 -1.21
N ASP A 117 -6.45 -10.90 -1.89
CA ASP A 117 -7.71 -11.34 -1.26
C ASP A 117 -7.62 -12.77 -0.72
N ALA A 118 -6.95 -13.67 -1.44
CA ALA A 118 -6.71 -15.04 -0.98
C ALA A 118 -5.80 -15.08 0.25
N TRP A 119 -4.73 -14.27 0.26
CA TRP A 119 -3.87 -14.12 1.43
C TRP A 119 -4.66 -13.55 2.62
N TYR A 120 -5.46 -12.51 2.40
CA TYR A 120 -6.26 -11.83 3.43
C TYR A 120 -7.21 -12.81 4.09
N ARG A 121 -8.01 -13.55 3.32
CA ARG A 121 -8.94 -14.57 3.88
C ARG A 121 -8.24 -15.65 4.70
N THR A 122 -7.00 -15.98 4.37
CA THR A 122 -6.22 -16.99 5.12
C THR A 122 -5.73 -16.46 6.47
N HIS A 123 -5.56 -15.14 6.59
CA HIS A 123 -4.95 -14.49 7.75
C HIS A 123 -5.91 -13.60 8.53
N ALA A 124 -7.13 -13.40 8.02
CA ALA A 124 -8.13 -12.56 8.65
C ALA A 124 -8.57 -13.17 9.99
N GLU A 125 -8.63 -12.33 11.00
CA GLU A 125 -9.17 -12.64 12.32
C GLU A 125 -10.55 -12.01 12.44
N GLU A 126 -11.60 -12.83 12.59
CA GLU A 126 -13.03 -12.42 12.59
C GLU A 126 -13.37 -11.24 13.53
N LEU A 127 -12.56 -10.98 14.55
CA LEU A 127 -12.81 -9.92 15.56
C LEU A 127 -12.19 -8.57 15.23
N ILE A 128 -11.21 -8.50 14.32
CA ILE A 128 -10.43 -7.29 14.05
C ILE A 128 -10.55 -6.85 12.60
N ASP A 129 -10.87 -7.79 11.71
CA ASP A 129 -10.89 -7.57 10.27
C ASP A 129 -12.27 -7.10 9.74
N PRO A 130 -12.31 -6.13 8.80
CA PRO A 130 -13.55 -5.71 8.15
C PRO A 130 -14.25 -6.87 7.43
N ALA A 131 -15.59 -6.87 7.48
CA ALA A 131 -16.46 -7.88 6.87
C ALA A 131 -16.57 -7.76 5.33
N GLU A 132 -15.52 -7.35 4.64
CA GLU A 132 -15.50 -7.25 3.18
C GLU A 132 -15.03 -8.56 2.55
N ASP A 133 -15.82 -9.12 1.63
CA ASP A 133 -15.50 -10.39 0.95
C ASP A 133 -14.32 -10.27 -0.04
N ALA A 134 -14.08 -9.07 -0.57
CA ALA A 134 -13.06 -8.79 -1.60
C ALA A 134 -12.42 -7.39 -1.42
N PRO A 135 -11.68 -7.15 -0.33
CA PRO A 135 -11.18 -5.82 0.04
C PRO A 135 -10.15 -5.26 -0.94
N VAL A 136 -9.46 -6.11 -1.71
CA VAL A 136 -8.43 -5.69 -2.68
C VAL A 136 -8.94 -5.77 -4.11
N SER A 137 -9.51 -6.90 -4.57
CA SER A 137 -10.04 -6.95 -5.94
C SER A 137 -11.29 -6.09 -6.15
N GLY A 138 -12.00 -5.72 -5.09
CA GLY A 138 -13.07 -4.71 -5.11
C GLY A 138 -12.61 -3.35 -5.62
N LEU A 139 -11.32 -3.00 -5.52
CA LEU A 139 -10.75 -1.76 -6.05
C LEU A 139 -10.92 -1.62 -7.57
N PHE A 140 -11.00 -2.75 -8.29
CA PHE A 140 -11.10 -2.81 -9.75
C PHE A 140 -12.50 -3.12 -10.25
N THR A 141 -13.47 -3.25 -9.34
CA THR A 141 -14.88 -3.51 -9.67
C THR A 141 -15.67 -2.22 -9.48
N PRO A 142 -16.50 -1.78 -10.44
CA PRO A 142 -17.37 -0.62 -10.21
C PRO A 142 -18.31 -0.92 -9.02
N PRO A 143 -18.63 0.10 -8.17
CA PRO A 143 -19.59 -0.10 -7.11
C PRO A 143 -20.90 -0.57 -7.74
N ASN A 144 -21.47 -1.68 -7.24
CA ASN A 144 -22.75 -2.19 -7.70
C ASN A 144 -23.76 -1.03 -7.74
N GLY A 145 -24.31 -0.76 -8.94
CA GLY A 145 -25.33 0.27 -9.15
C GLY A 145 -26.64 -0.03 -8.43
#